data_AF-A0A1B6AVG5-F1
#
_entry.id   AF-A0A1B6AVG5-F1
#
_cell.length_a   1.000
_cell.length_b   1.000
_cell.length_c   1.000
_cell.angle_alpha   90.00
_cell.angle_beta   90.00
_cell.angle_gamma   90.00
#
_symmetry.space_group_name_H-M   'P 1'
#
loop_
_entity.id
_entity.type
_entity.pdbx_description
1 polymer ?
#
loop_
_entity_poly.entity_id
_entity_poly.type
_entity_poly.pdbx_seq_one_letter_code
_entity_poly.pdbx_strand_id
1 'polypeptide(L)'
;MLVYPSGVDVSSSALRFLTQPLRRHRRTIGSRWRRLSAGRQALFTLAHLRVGHTYARLASGFGVGTTTAYRYVTETVELLATLAPGPADAMRTASAKAYPLLDGTLLPVDRIAADRPFFSGKHRSTG
;
A
#
# COMPACT_ATOMS: atom_id res chain seq x y z
N MET A 1 15.55 -6.04 5.72
CA MET A 1 14.80 -7.31 5.89
C MET A 1 14.10 -7.39 7.26
N LEU A 2 12.78 -7.57 7.24
CA LEU A 2 11.92 -7.93 8.37
C LEU A 2 11.43 -9.37 8.16
N VAL A 3 11.11 -10.07 9.25
CA VAL A 3 10.79 -11.51 9.21
C VAL A 3 9.40 -11.80 9.79
N TYR A 4 8.60 -12.50 9.01
CA TYR A 4 7.45 -13.31 9.44
C TYR A 4 7.76 -14.76 9.00
N PRO A 5 6.82 -15.72 8.81
CA PRO A 5 7.15 -16.98 8.11
C PRO A 5 7.71 -16.85 6.67
N SER A 6 7.95 -15.64 6.18
CA SER A 6 8.90 -15.37 5.10
C SER A 6 9.67 -14.08 5.40
N GLY A 7 10.80 -13.87 4.71
CA GLY A 7 11.51 -12.59 4.72
C GLY A 7 10.80 -11.57 3.83
N VAL A 8 10.76 -10.32 4.25
CA VAL A 8 10.36 -9.19 3.40
C VAL A 8 11.37 -8.05 3.52
N ASP A 9 11.86 -7.55 2.39
CA ASP A 9 12.78 -6.42 2.40
C ASP A 9 12.04 -5.08 2.43
N VAL A 10 11.77 -4.65 3.67
CA VAL A 10 11.30 -3.32 4.05
C VAL A 10 12.15 -2.80 5.20
N SER A 11 12.23 -1.49 5.35
CA SER A 11 12.92 -0.85 6.46
C SER A 11 12.13 -0.94 7.77
N SER A 12 12.84 -1.04 8.89
CA SER A 12 12.24 -0.95 10.23
C SER A 12 11.59 0.42 10.48
N SER A 13 12.00 1.47 9.77
CA SER A 13 11.34 2.78 9.82
C SER A 13 9.95 2.76 9.20
N ALA A 14 9.75 2.11 8.04
CA ALA A 14 8.43 1.94 7.43
C ALA A 14 7.47 1.16 8.36
N LEU A 15 7.97 0.08 8.99
CA LEU A 15 7.19 -0.67 9.98
C LEU A 15 6.78 0.19 11.18
N ARG A 16 7.70 0.96 11.76
CA ARG A 16 7.41 1.87 12.88
C ARG A 16 6.42 2.96 12.49
N PHE A 17 6.65 3.60 11.34
CA PHE A 17 5.78 4.61 10.77
C PHE A 17 4.35 4.11 10.65
N LEU A 18 4.11 2.94 10.04
CA LEU A 18 2.76 2.40 9.85
C LEU A 18 2.12 1.86 11.15
N THR A 19 2.94 1.36 12.08
CA THR A 19 2.46 0.85 13.38
C THR A 19 1.81 1.95 14.22
N GLN A 20 2.28 3.19 14.17
CA GLN A 20 1.81 4.28 15.04
C GLN A 20 0.38 4.78 14.69
N PRO A 21 0.05 5.11 13.42
CA PRO A 21 -1.31 5.38 12.97
C PRO A 21 -2.27 4.22 13.26
N LEU A 22 -1.88 2.97 12.98
CA LEU A 22 -2.68 1.79 13.32
C LEU A 22 -3.00 1.70 14.81
N ARG A 23 -2.01 1.96 15.70
CA ARG A 23 -2.24 2.01 17.16
C ARG A 23 -3.21 3.13 17.54
N ARG A 24 -3.10 4.32 16.93
CA ARG A 24 -3.99 5.46 17.19
C ARG A 24 -5.41 5.15 16.72
N HIS A 25 -5.58 4.81 15.44
CA HIS A 25 -6.86 4.46 14.84
C HIS A 25 -7.59 3.38 15.63
N ARG A 26 -6.92 2.25 15.95
CA ARG A 26 -7.53 1.17 16.71
C ARG A 26 -7.99 1.56 18.11
N ARG A 27 -7.35 2.55 18.75
CA ARG A 27 -7.81 3.13 20.02
C ARG A 27 -9.07 3.98 19.80
N THR A 28 -9.07 4.85 18.79
CA THR A 28 -10.21 5.70 18.42
C THR A 28 -11.48 4.87 18.15
N ILE A 29 -11.37 3.79 17.37
CA ILE A 29 -12.51 2.91 17.03
C ILE A 29 -12.78 1.79 18.07
N GLY A 30 -12.18 1.85 19.26
CA GLY A 30 -12.41 0.87 20.33
C GLY A 30 -11.95 -0.58 20.06
N SER A 31 -11.26 -0.87 18.96
CA SER A 31 -10.96 -2.24 18.49
C SER A 31 -9.77 -2.91 19.20
N ARG A 32 -9.93 -3.10 20.52
CA ARG A 32 -8.95 -3.73 21.41
C ARG A 32 -8.69 -5.19 21.05
N TRP A 33 -9.74 -5.99 20.87
CA TRP A 33 -9.66 -7.44 20.64
C TRP A 33 -9.42 -7.78 19.16
N ARG A 34 -8.15 -7.88 18.76
CA ARG A 34 -7.77 -8.38 17.43
C ARG A 34 -6.63 -9.37 17.51
N ARG A 35 -6.67 -10.40 16.65
CA ARG A 35 -5.70 -11.50 16.60
C ARG A 35 -4.27 -11.06 16.26
N LEU A 36 -4.10 -10.00 15.48
CA LEU A 36 -2.80 -9.37 15.26
C LEU A 36 -2.65 -8.08 16.09
N SER A 37 -1.46 -7.90 16.67
CA SER A 37 -1.04 -6.61 17.20
C SER A 37 -0.90 -5.59 16.06
N ALA A 38 -0.99 -4.29 16.36
CA ALA A 38 -0.84 -3.25 15.34
C ALA A 38 0.49 -3.34 14.56
N GLY A 39 1.57 -3.79 15.21
CA GLY A 39 2.85 -4.04 14.55
C GLY A 39 2.84 -5.26 13.61
N ARG A 40 2.16 -6.36 14.00
CA ARG A 40 1.98 -7.50 13.09
C ARG A 40 1.05 -7.16 11.93
N GLN A 41 0.01 -6.35 12.14
CA GLN A 41 -0.86 -5.85 11.07
C GLN A 41 -0.12 -4.90 10.11
N ALA A 42 0.77 -4.04 10.62
CA ALA A 42 1.64 -3.22 9.79
C ALA A 42 2.58 -4.09 8.93
N LEU A 43 3.25 -5.08 9.54
CA LEU A 43 4.12 -6.02 8.81
C LEU A 43 3.35 -6.84 7.76
N PHE A 44 2.14 -7.31 8.12
CA PHE A 44 1.22 -8.01 7.22
C PHE A 44 0.92 -7.21 5.95
N THR A 45 0.54 -5.94 6.11
CA THR A 45 0.20 -5.06 4.99
C THR A 45 1.44 -4.69 4.19
N LEU A 46 2.59 -4.43 4.84
CA LEU A 46 3.84 -4.17 4.13
C LEU A 46 4.29 -5.39 3.30
N ALA A 47 4.08 -6.61 3.78
CA ALA A 47 4.34 -7.83 2.99
C ALA A 47 3.40 -7.97 1.78
N HIS A 48 2.13 -7.56 1.91
CA HIS A 48 1.21 -7.46 0.77
C HIS A 48 1.69 -6.43 -0.26
N LEU A 49 1.94 -5.19 0.17
CA LEU A 49 2.29 -4.08 -0.73
C LEU A 49 3.69 -4.23 -1.36
N ARG A 50 4.65 -4.85 -0.67
CA ARG A 50 6.03 -4.99 -1.16
C ARG A 50 6.25 -6.20 -2.08
N VAL A 51 5.51 -7.28 -1.88
CA VAL A 51 5.75 -8.58 -2.55
C VAL A 51 4.53 -9.09 -3.34
N GLY A 52 3.38 -8.42 -3.26
CA GLY A 52 2.15 -8.85 -3.94
C GLY A 52 1.56 -10.15 -3.39
N HIS A 53 1.88 -10.52 -2.14
CA HIS A 53 1.38 -11.78 -1.57
C HIS A 53 -0.15 -11.80 -1.46
N THR A 54 -0.77 -12.86 -1.96
CA THR A 54 -2.23 -13.04 -1.92
C THR A 54 -2.75 -13.08 -0.49
N TYR A 55 -4.01 -12.68 -0.29
CA TYR A 55 -4.66 -12.73 1.03
C TYR A 55 -4.64 -14.13 1.64
N ALA A 56 -4.75 -15.20 0.84
CA ALA A 56 -4.64 -16.58 1.30
C ALA A 56 -3.23 -16.92 1.84
N ARG A 57 -2.16 -16.50 1.15
CA ARG A 57 -0.77 -16.75 1.58
C ARG A 57 -0.44 -15.98 2.86
N LEU A 58 -0.89 -14.73 2.97
CA LEU A 58 -0.72 -13.92 4.18
C LEU A 58 -1.59 -14.44 5.34
N ALA A 59 -2.82 -14.85 5.06
CA ALA A 59 -3.73 -15.47 6.02
C ALA A 59 -3.09 -16.70 6.68
N SER A 60 -2.59 -17.63 5.86
CA SER A 60 -1.85 -18.81 6.32
C SER A 60 -0.63 -18.42 7.18
N GLY A 61 0.27 -17.59 6.65
CA GLY A 61 1.51 -17.22 7.36
C GLY A 61 1.31 -16.46 8.68
N PHE A 62 0.26 -15.64 8.79
CA PHE A 62 -0.04 -14.93 10.05
C PHE A 62 -1.07 -15.66 10.91
N GLY A 63 -1.54 -16.84 10.49
CA GLY A 63 -2.51 -17.66 11.18
C GLY A 63 -3.85 -16.96 11.39
N VAL A 64 -4.38 -16.26 10.38
CA VAL A 64 -5.69 -15.58 10.39
C VAL A 64 -6.59 -16.08 9.25
N GLY A 65 -7.90 -15.85 9.31
CA GLY A 65 -8.79 -16.17 8.19
C GLY A 65 -8.64 -15.18 7.02
N THR A 66 -8.96 -15.61 5.79
CA THR A 66 -8.86 -14.80 4.55
C THR A 66 -9.68 -13.50 4.61
N THR A 67 -10.89 -13.53 5.17
CA THR A 67 -11.70 -12.30 5.38
C THR A 67 -11.03 -11.33 6.37
N THR A 68 -10.29 -11.84 7.35
CA THR A 68 -9.50 -10.99 8.25
C THR A 68 -8.23 -10.47 7.58
N ALA A 69 -7.60 -11.25 6.70
CA ALA A 69 -6.50 -10.79 5.85
C ALA A 69 -6.93 -9.61 4.96
N TYR A 70 -8.05 -9.74 4.24
CA TYR A 70 -8.64 -8.66 3.45
C TYR A 70 -8.87 -7.41 4.31
N ARG A 71 -9.65 -7.54 5.39
CA ARG A 71 -9.95 -6.42 6.30
C ARG A 71 -8.69 -5.71 6.83
N TYR A 72 -7.65 -6.46 7.20
CA TYR A 72 -6.41 -5.87 7.70
C TYR A 72 -5.62 -5.13 6.62
N VAL A 73 -5.62 -5.58 5.36
CA VAL A 73 -5.01 -4.82 4.27
C VAL A 73 -5.83 -3.57 3.99
N THR A 74 -7.13 -3.70 3.74
CA THR A 74 -7.99 -2.57 3.35
C THR A 74 -7.95 -1.44 4.39
N GLU A 75 -8.17 -1.74 5.67
CA GLU A 75 -8.07 -0.74 6.77
C GLU A 75 -6.70 -0.06 6.83
N THR A 76 -5.62 -0.82 6.58
CA THR A 76 -4.26 -0.25 6.64
C THR A 76 -3.94 0.59 5.41
N VAL A 77 -4.50 0.24 4.24
CA VAL A 77 -4.42 1.02 2.99
C VAL A 77 -5.25 2.30 3.10
N GLU A 78 -6.46 2.26 3.67
CA GLU A 78 -7.28 3.44 3.97
C GLU A 78 -6.53 4.40 4.91
N LEU A 79 -5.89 3.87 5.96
CA LEU A 79 -5.05 4.68 6.85
C LEU A 79 -3.82 5.28 6.14
N LEU A 80 -3.20 4.57 5.21
CA LEU A 80 -2.14 5.14 4.38
C LEU A 80 -2.66 6.23 3.44
N ALA A 81 -3.85 6.04 2.85
CA ALA A 81 -4.47 7.03 1.97
C ALA A 81 -4.82 8.33 2.70
N THR A 82 -5.30 8.26 3.95
CA THR A 82 -5.54 9.46 4.79
C THR A 82 -4.28 10.21 5.22
N LEU A 83 -3.10 9.58 5.11
CA LEU A 83 -1.79 10.19 5.39
C LEU A 83 -1.04 10.61 4.11
N ALA A 84 -1.51 10.19 2.93
CA ALA A 84 -0.89 10.50 1.67
C ALA A 84 -1.18 11.96 1.26
N PRO A 85 -0.23 12.66 0.60
CA PRO A 85 -0.53 13.94 -0.02
C PRO A 85 -1.58 13.74 -1.12
N GLY A 86 -2.50 14.70 -1.25
CA GLY A 86 -3.47 14.69 -2.35
C GLY A 86 -2.78 14.76 -3.72
N PRO A 87 -3.42 14.33 -4.82
CA PRO A 87 -2.79 14.29 -6.14
C PRO A 87 -2.19 15.63 -6.59
N ALA A 88 -2.88 16.75 -6.31
CA ALA A 88 -2.38 18.08 -6.61
C ALA A 88 -1.11 18.45 -5.82
N ASP A 89 -0.97 17.96 -4.60
CA ASP A 89 0.14 18.25 -3.68
C ASP A 89 1.35 17.37 -4.01
N ALA A 90 1.09 16.12 -4.38
CA ALA A 90 2.07 15.26 -5.03
C ALA A 90 2.59 15.89 -6.33
N MET A 91 1.71 16.43 -7.19
CA MET A 91 2.13 17.11 -8.43
C MET A 91 2.94 18.39 -8.17
N ARG A 92 2.55 19.26 -7.24
CA ARG A 92 3.35 20.45 -6.87
C ARG A 92 4.72 20.07 -6.30
N THR A 93 4.78 18.99 -5.53
CA THR A 93 6.05 18.43 -5.02
C THR A 93 6.91 17.87 -6.15
N ALA A 94 6.30 17.18 -7.13
CA ALA A 94 6.97 16.58 -8.28
C ALA A 94 7.50 17.63 -9.27
N SER A 95 6.77 18.72 -9.54
CA SER A 95 7.21 19.81 -10.42
C SER A 95 8.44 20.57 -9.89
N ALA A 96 8.69 20.50 -8.58
CA ALA A 96 9.89 21.03 -7.93
C ALA A 96 11.09 20.05 -7.94
N LYS A 97 10.99 18.89 -8.61
CA LYS A 97 12.08 17.91 -8.76
C LYS A 97 12.54 17.85 -10.21
N ALA A 98 13.86 17.76 -10.41
CA ALA A 98 14.44 17.59 -11.75
C ALA A 98 13.98 16.29 -12.43
N TYR A 99 13.76 15.22 -11.67
CA TYR A 99 13.37 13.89 -12.17
C TYR A 99 12.31 13.24 -11.27
N PRO A 100 11.01 13.39 -11.57
CA PRO A 100 9.94 12.69 -10.84
C PRO A 100 9.77 11.26 -11.36
N LEU A 101 9.90 10.26 -10.48
CA LEU A 101 9.47 8.89 -10.78
C LEU A 101 7.99 8.74 -10.46
N LEU A 102 7.15 8.76 -11.50
CA LEU A 102 5.75 8.36 -11.36
C LEU A 102 5.64 6.83 -11.42
N ASP A 103 4.84 6.29 -10.51
CA ASP A 103 4.50 4.87 -10.41
C ASP A 103 2.99 4.72 -10.22
N GLY A 104 2.43 3.64 -10.76
CA GLY A 104 0.99 3.42 -10.82
C GLY A 104 0.55 2.65 -12.06
N THR A 105 -0.56 1.93 -11.94
CA THR A 105 -1.18 1.21 -13.05
C THR A 105 -1.77 2.20 -14.05
N LEU A 106 -1.47 2.03 -15.35
CA LEU A 106 -2.20 2.72 -16.41
C LEU A 106 -3.62 2.16 -16.45
N LEU A 107 -4.59 2.94 -16.00
CA LEU A 107 -6.00 2.66 -16.29
C LEU A 107 -6.28 3.12 -17.73
N PRO A 108 -6.92 2.29 -18.57
CA PRO A 108 -7.42 2.76 -19.85
C PRO A 108 -8.43 3.89 -19.61
N VAL A 109 -8.33 4.94 -20.41
CA VAL A 109 -9.22 6.10 -20.36
C VAL A 109 -9.66 6.45 -21.78
N ASP A 110 -10.92 6.80 -21.94
CA ASP A 110 -11.58 7.01 -23.24
C ASP A 110 -11.17 8.33 -23.94
N ARG A 111 -9.98 8.85 -23.63
CA ARG A 111 -9.47 10.08 -24.25
C ARG A 111 -9.16 9.81 -25.72
N ILE A 112 -9.92 10.49 -26.58
CA ILE A 112 -9.68 10.59 -28.02
C ILE A 112 -8.20 10.91 -28.25
N ALA A 113 -7.59 10.22 -29.22
CA ALA A 113 -6.18 10.34 -29.57
C ALA A 113 -5.86 11.70 -30.21
N ALA A 114 -5.80 12.74 -29.38
CA ALA A 114 -5.22 14.03 -29.74
C ALA A 114 -3.68 13.90 -29.78
N ASP A 115 -3.18 13.55 -30.97
CA ASP A 115 -1.80 13.69 -31.44
C ASP A 115 -0.68 13.02 -30.63
N ARG A 116 -1.00 12.17 -29.64
CA ARG A 116 -0.01 11.42 -28.84
C ARG A 116 -0.44 9.96 -28.67
N PRO A 117 0.35 8.97 -29.16
CA PRO A 117 0.06 7.56 -28.94
C PRO A 117 0.16 7.20 -27.44
N PHE A 118 -0.55 6.14 -27.03
CA PHE A 118 -0.64 5.65 -25.64
C PHE A 118 0.68 5.05 -25.11
N PHE A 119 1.69 5.90 -24.95
CA PHE A 119 3.04 5.52 -24.56
C PHE A 119 3.50 6.38 -23.38
N SER A 120 3.60 5.76 -22.19
CA SER A 120 4.00 6.42 -20.94
C SER A 120 5.51 6.49 -20.73
N GLY A 121 6.31 6.16 -21.75
CA GLY A 121 7.76 5.96 -21.65
C GLY A 121 8.18 4.64 -20.99
N LYS A 122 7.38 4.09 -20.06
CA LYS A 122 7.60 2.77 -19.43
C LYS A 122 6.75 1.65 -20.01
N HIS A 123 5.55 1.96 -20.49
CA HIS A 123 4.59 0.97 -20.96
C HIS A 123 3.92 1.44 -22.25
N ARG A 124 3.69 0.51 -23.17
CA ARG A 124 2.95 0.72 -24.42
C ARG A 124 1.64 -0.04 -24.30
N SER A 125 0.52 0.66 -24.38
CA SER A 125 -0.77 -0.02 -24.54
C SER A 125 -0.95 -0.35 -26.02
N THR A 126 -0.99 -1.63 -26.36
CA THR A 126 -1.80 -2.09 -27.49
C THR A 126 -3.24 -2.11 -26.99
N GLY A 127 -4.15 -1.41 -27.69
CA GLY A 127 -5.56 -1.28 -27.28
C GLY A 127 -6.29 -2.61 -27.21
#